data_AF-A0A6A5AYP5-F1
#
_entry.id   AF-A0A6A5AYP5-F1
#
_cell.length_a   1.000
_cell.length_b   1.000
_cell.length_c   1.000
_cell.angle_alpha   90.00
_cell.angle_beta   90.00
_cell.angle_gamma   90.00
#
_symmetry.space_group_name_H-M   'P 1'
#
loop_
_entity.id
_entity.type
_entity.pdbx_description
1 polymer ?
#
loop_
_entity_poly.entity_id
_entity_poly.type
_entity_poly.pdbx_seq_one_letter_code
_entity_poly.pdbx_strand_id
1 'polypeptide(L)'
;GSPEAVAEVCMSSTLPLHFQATVHNYAKQGLYCMGLATKQLAQQRGGLQRSHVEADLTFVGLLLFTVRWLLKYNPIKPDSPALIGALEAADIDVRMITGDNALTAIHGITSPFSSNL
;
A
#
# COMPACT_ATOMS: atom_id res chain seq x y z
N GLY A 1 2.48 3.39 -6.96
CA GLY A 1 1.16 3.59 -6.32
C GLY A 1 0.69 2.27 -5.73
N SER A 2 -0.57 2.18 -5.29
CA SER A 2 -1.15 0.86 -4.98
C SER A 2 -1.14 -0.01 -6.25
N PRO A 3 -0.94 -1.33 -6.15
CA PRO A 3 -0.91 -2.20 -7.31
C PRO A 3 -2.18 -2.10 -8.17
N GLU A 4 -3.35 -1.92 -7.54
CA GLU A 4 -4.64 -1.80 -8.21
C GLU A 4 -4.75 -0.50 -9.02
N ALA A 5 -4.44 0.65 -8.39
CA ALA A 5 -4.49 1.94 -9.08
C ALA A 5 -3.43 2.04 -10.19
N VAL A 6 -2.25 1.43 -9.98
CA VAL A 6 -1.22 1.37 -11.02
C VAL A 6 -1.66 0.49 -12.18
N ALA A 7 -2.34 -0.63 -11.92
CA ALA A 7 -2.87 -1.48 -12.98
C ALA A 7 -3.92 -0.79 -13.85
N GLU A 8 -4.78 0.06 -13.25
CA GLU A 8 -5.80 0.83 -13.98
C GLU A 8 -5.21 1.81 -15.00
N VAL A 9 -4.02 2.35 -14.74
CA VAL A 9 -3.34 3.30 -15.63
C VAL A 9 -2.29 2.66 -16.53
N CYS A 10 -2.05 1.35 -16.40
CA CYS A 10 -1.11 0.60 -17.23
C CYS A 10 -1.80 0.02 -18.46
N MET A 11 -1.03 -0.14 -19.54
CA MET A 11 -1.44 -0.96 -20.67
C MET A 11 -1.63 -2.41 -20.23
N SER A 12 -2.84 -2.97 -20.43
CA SER A 12 -3.17 -4.32 -19.95
C SER A 12 -2.26 -5.42 -20.51
N SER A 13 -1.67 -5.22 -21.69
CA SER A 13 -0.71 -6.13 -22.31
C SER A 13 0.62 -6.24 -21.55
N THR A 14 0.93 -5.26 -20.71
CA THR A 14 2.18 -5.22 -19.92
C THR A 14 2.00 -5.80 -18.52
N LEU A 15 0.75 -6.02 -18.09
CA LEU A 15 0.47 -6.65 -16.80
C LEU A 15 0.75 -8.16 -16.87
N PRO A 16 1.40 -8.74 -15.85
CA PRO A 16 1.63 -10.17 -15.81
C PRO A 16 0.30 -10.94 -15.67
N LEU A 17 0.29 -12.17 -16.19
CA LEU A 17 -0.84 -13.07 -16.02
C LEU A 17 -1.11 -13.28 -14.51
N HIS A 18 -2.38 -13.26 -14.13
CA HIS A 18 -2.82 -13.39 -12.73
C HIS A 18 -2.32 -12.27 -11.79
N PHE A 19 -2.00 -11.08 -12.30
CA PHE A 19 -1.54 -9.92 -11.50
C PHE A 19 -2.30 -9.74 -10.18
N GLN A 20 -3.64 -9.67 -10.23
CA GLN A 20 -4.48 -9.47 -9.05
C GLN A 20 -4.34 -10.60 -8.01
N ALA A 21 -4.30 -11.86 -8.46
CA ALA A 21 -4.11 -12.99 -7.56
C ALA A 21 -2.73 -12.96 -6.89
N THR A 22 -1.69 -12.59 -7.64
CA THR A 22 -0.33 -12.44 -7.13
C THR A 22 -0.23 -11.35 -6.06
N VAL A 23 -0.77 -10.15 -6.33
CA VAL A 23 -0.82 -9.04 -5.37
C VAL A 23 -1.58 -9.46 -4.11
N HIS A 24 -2.74 -10.11 -4.27
CA HIS A 24 -3.55 -10.57 -3.15
C HIS A 24 -2.81 -11.60 -2.28
N ASN A 25 -2.06 -12.52 -2.91
CA ASN A 25 -1.25 -13.51 -2.19
C ASN A 25 -0.11 -12.85 -1.39
N TYR A 26 0.51 -11.79 -1.90
CA TYR A 26 1.52 -11.03 -1.15
C TYR A 26 0.90 -10.24 0.01
N ALA A 27 -0.25 -9.61 -0.20
CA ALA A 27 -0.96 -8.90 0.87
C ALA A 27 -1.37 -9.86 2.01
N LYS A 28 -1.80 -11.08 1.68
CA LYS A 28 -2.08 -12.15 2.66
C LYS A 28 -0.87 -12.55 3.50
N GLN A 29 0.34 -12.40 2.96
CA GLN A 29 1.58 -12.65 3.68
C GLN A 29 2.02 -11.44 4.54
N GLY A 30 1.22 -10.38 4.61
CA GLY A 30 1.54 -9.14 5.33
C GLY A 30 2.55 -8.26 4.59
N LEU A 31 2.84 -8.54 3.32
CA LEU A 31 3.74 -7.71 2.53
C LEU A 31 3.00 -6.45 2.06
N TYR A 32 3.64 -5.30 2.19
CA TYR A 32 3.16 -4.08 1.58
C TYR A 32 3.66 -4.01 0.14
N CYS A 33 2.72 -3.97 -0.80
CA CYS A 33 2.99 -4.03 -2.23
C CYS A 33 2.84 -2.63 -2.85
N MET A 34 3.84 -2.18 -3.60
CA MET A 34 3.73 -0.98 -4.43
C MET A 34 3.93 -1.32 -5.91
N GLY A 35 3.00 -0.87 -6.75
CA GLY A 35 3.11 -0.97 -8.20
C GLY A 35 4.05 0.10 -8.77
N LEU A 36 4.93 -0.32 -9.68
CA LEU A 36 5.84 0.53 -10.44
C LEU A 36 5.48 0.46 -11.92
N ALA A 37 5.35 1.63 -12.54
CA ALA A 37 5.09 1.76 -13.96
C ALA A 37 5.83 2.97 -14.52
N THR A 38 6.09 2.97 -15.82
CA THR A 38 6.87 4.03 -16.48
C THR A 38 6.28 4.36 -17.84
N LYS A 39 6.51 5.60 -18.29
CA LYS A 39 6.19 6.07 -19.62
C LYS A 39 7.30 6.99 -20.09
N GLN A 40 7.90 6.65 -21.23
CA GLN A 40 8.84 7.56 -21.87
C GLN A 40 8.06 8.67 -22.56
N LEU A 41 8.30 9.90 -22.15
CA LEU A 41 7.73 11.07 -22.79
C LEU A 41 8.77 11.65 -23.74
N ALA A 42 8.38 11.87 -25.00
CA ALA A 42 9.18 12.71 -25.88
C ALA A 42 9.31 14.11 -25.25
N GLN A 43 10.41 14.81 -25.54
CA GLN A 43 10.64 16.15 -25.00
C GLN A 43 9.59 17.11 -25.59
N GLN A 44 8.49 17.30 -24.86
CA GLN A 44 7.36 18.12 -25.27
C GLN A 44 7.58 19.56 -24.81
N ARG A 45 7.33 20.53 -25.70
CA ARG A 45 7.39 21.96 -25.38
C ARG A 45 5.99 22.40 -24.92
N GLY A 46 5.74 22.38 -23.61
CA GLY A 46 4.47 22.85 -23.02
C GLY A 46 4.14 22.16 -21.69
N GLY A 47 3.14 22.69 -20.98
CA GLY A 47 2.64 22.08 -19.75
C GLY A 47 1.85 20.80 -20.06
N LEU A 48 2.29 19.67 -19.52
CA LEU A 48 1.59 18.40 -19.67
C LEU A 48 0.49 18.27 -18.62
N GLN A 49 -0.69 17.83 -19.05
CA GLN A 49 -1.77 17.47 -18.14
C GLN A 49 -1.45 16.15 -17.44
N ARG A 50 -1.70 16.08 -16.13
CA ARG A 50 -1.41 14.89 -15.30
C ARG A 50 -2.07 13.63 -15.84
N SER A 51 -3.33 13.72 -16.27
CA SER A 51 -4.08 12.60 -16.84
C SER A 51 -3.43 12.01 -18.09
N HIS A 52 -2.74 12.82 -18.88
CA HIS A 52 -2.01 12.34 -20.06
C HIS A 52 -0.71 11.62 -19.69
N VAL A 53 -0.03 12.10 -18.64
CA VAL A 53 1.21 11.52 -18.15
C VAL A 53 0.96 10.20 -17.42
N GLU A 54 -0.11 10.14 -16.62
CA GLU A 54 -0.51 8.97 -15.83
C GLU A 54 -1.47 8.03 -16.59
N ALA A 55 -1.37 7.95 -17.92
CA ALA A 55 -2.16 7.02 -18.74
C ALA A 55 -1.25 6.22 -19.68
N ASP A 56 -1.69 5.02 -20.06
CA ASP A 56 -0.96 4.11 -20.96
C ASP A 56 0.47 3.85 -20.50
N LEU A 57 0.66 3.66 -19.19
CA LEU A 57 1.96 3.35 -18.61
C LEU A 57 2.36 1.90 -18.95
N THR A 58 3.66 1.64 -19.04
CA THR A 58 4.21 0.29 -19.09
C THR A 58 4.44 -0.20 -17.66
N PHE A 59 3.79 -1.30 -17.29
CA PHE A 59 4.04 -1.92 -16.00
C PHE A 59 5.47 -2.46 -15.93
N VAL A 60 6.18 -2.15 -14.84
CA VAL A 60 7.59 -2.55 -14.64
C VAL A 60 7.68 -3.67 -13.62
N GLY A 61 6.92 -3.59 -12.52
CA GLY A 61 6.98 -4.59 -11.46
C GLY A 61 6.36 -4.15 -10.14
N LEU A 62 6.48 -5.03 -9.15
CA LEU A 62 6.07 -4.78 -7.78
C LEU A 62 7.31 -4.57 -6.90
N LEU A 63 7.23 -3.58 -6.02
CA LEU A 63 8.14 -3.41 -4.90
C LEU A 63 7.45 -3.95 -3.65
N LEU A 64 8.06 -4.94 -3.01
CA LEU A 64 7.50 -5.63 -1.84
C LEU A 64 8.29 -5.24 -0.59
N PHE A 65 7.58 -4.76 0.42
CA PHE A 65 8.13 -4.46 1.72
C PHE A 65 7.63 -5.46 2.74
N THR A 66 8.55 -6.01 3.52
CA THR A 66 8.19 -6.90 4.62
C THR A 66 7.70 -6.10 5.81
N VAL A 67 6.88 -6.71 6.65
CA VAL A 67 6.38 -6.14 7.91
C VAL A 67 7.53 -5.61 8.77
N ARG A 68 8.65 -6.34 8.83
CA ARG A 68 9.82 -5.91 9.60
C ARG A 68 10.44 -4.62 9.06
N TRP A 69 10.36 -4.40 7.75
CA TRP A 69 10.77 -3.14 7.15
C TRP A 69 9.81 -2.02 7.55
N LEU A 70 8.50 -2.24 7.52
CA LEU A 70 7.52 -1.25 7.99
C LEU A 70 7.68 -0.90 9.47
N LEU A 71 7.87 -1.88 10.36
CA LEU A 71 8.13 -1.61 11.78
C LEU A 71 9.43 -0.84 12.02
N LYS A 72 10.42 -0.94 11.12
CA LYS A 72 11.68 -0.21 11.25
C LYS A 72 11.65 1.18 10.61
N TYR A 73 10.96 1.34 9.48
CA TYR A 73 11.03 2.54 8.64
C TYR A 73 9.72 3.35 8.57
N ASN A 74 8.62 2.77 9.03
CA ASN A 74 7.33 3.45 9.25
C ASN A 74 6.63 2.90 10.52
N PRO A 75 7.30 2.91 11.69
CA PRO A 75 6.72 2.38 12.92
C PRO A 75 5.44 3.12 13.30
N ILE A 76 4.46 2.38 13.79
CA ILE A 76 3.40 2.97 14.61
C ILE A 76 4.09 3.66 15.79
N LYS A 77 3.61 4.86 16.15
CA LYS A 77 4.16 5.59 17.29
C LYS A 77 4.14 4.67 18.53
N PRO A 78 5.23 4.57 19.29
CA PRO A 78 5.33 3.63 20.40
C PRO A 78 4.26 3.83 21.48
N ASP A 79 3.75 5.07 21.62
CA ASP A 79 2.71 5.41 22.60
C ASP A 79 1.28 5.10 22.11
N SER A 80 1.09 4.80 20.81
CA SER A 80 -0.23 4.56 20.23
C SER A 80 -1.01 3.42 20.90
N PRO A 81 -0.43 2.24 21.21
CA PRO A 81 -1.17 1.16 21.85
C PRO A 81 -1.73 1.54 23.21
N ALA A 82 -0.93 2.22 24.05
CA ALA A 82 -1.35 2.66 25.36
C ALA A 82 -2.47 3.71 25.28
N LEU A 83 -2.36 4.66 24.33
CA LEU A 83 -3.39 5.68 24.11
C LEU A 83 -4.70 5.07 23.60
N ILE A 84 -4.62 4.14 22.63
CA ILE A 84 -5.81 3.45 22.09
C ILE A 84 -6.51 2.68 23.21
N GLY A 85 -5.77 1.93 24.03
CA GLY A 85 -6.36 1.20 25.17
C GLY A 85 -7.00 2.12 26.21
N ALA A 86 -6.43 3.31 26.46
CA ALA A 86 -7.04 4.29 27.36
C ALA A 86 -8.35 4.89 26.81
N LEU A 87 -8.42 5.12 25.49
CA LEU A 87 -9.65 5.58 24.82
C LEU A 87 -10.74 4.51 24.86
N GLU A 88 -10.39 3.25 24.55
CA GLU A 88 -11.32 2.13 24.63
C GLU A 88 -11.84 1.91 26.06
N ALA A 89 -10.96 2.01 27.07
CA ALA A 89 -11.36 1.93 28.48
C ALA A 89 -12.28 3.09 28.93
N ALA A 90 -12.24 4.21 28.21
CA ALA A 90 -13.13 5.36 28.42
C ALA A 90 -14.41 5.29 27.57
N ASP A 91 -14.71 4.13 26.96
CA ASP A 91 -15.87 3.89 26.09
C ASP A 91 -15.89 4.78 24.82
N ILE A 92 -14.70 5.13 24.32
CA ILE A 92 -14.52 5.88 23.06
C ILE A 92 -14.21 4.88 21.93
N ASP A 93 -15.06 4.86 20.91
CA ASP A 93 -14.89 4.00 19.73
C ASP A 93 -13.71 4.48 18.86
N VAL A 94 -12.68 3.65 18.70
CA VAL A 94 -11.48 3.94 17.92
C VAL A 94 -11.53 3.20 16.58
N ARG A 95 -11.52 3.95 15.47
CA ARG A 95 -11.55 3.40 14.11
C ARG A 95 -10.33 3.83 13.31
N MET A 96 -9.67 2.87 12.64
CA MET A 96 -8.63 3.17 11.64
C MET A 96 -9.27 3.40 10.28
N ILE A 97 -8.90 4.52 9.66
CA ILE A 97 -9.24 4.85 8.27
C ILE A 97 -7.91 4.94 7.51
N THR A 98 -7.70 4.07 6.53
CA THR A 98 -6.50 4.06 5.69
C THR A 98 -6.85 3.77 4.24
N GLY A 99 -6.02 4.28 3.32
CA GLY A 99 -6.08 3.96 1.89
C GLY A 99 -5.28 2.71 1.50
N ASP A 100 -4.65 2.05 2.48
CA ASP A 100 -3.90 0.81 2.25
C ASP A 100 -4.83 -0.40 2.10
N ASN A 101 -4.27 -1.48 1.53
CA ASN A 101 -4.97 -2.75 1.47
C ASN A 101 -5.36 -3.21 2.88
N ALA A 102 -6.62 -3.65 3.05
CA ALA A 102 -7.18 -4.05 4.34
C ALA A 102 -6.32 -5.10 5.08
N LEU A 103 -5.69 -6.02 4.36
CA LEU A 103 -4.82 -7.04 4.98
C LEU A 103 -3.54 -6.43 5.57
N THR A 104 -2.98 -5.42 4.93
CA THR A 104 -1.83 -4.66 5.45
C THR A 104 -2.24 -3.85 6.67
N ALA A 105 -3.41 -3.20 6.62
CA ALA A 105 -3.95 -2.43 7.75
C ALA A 105 -4.16 -3.30 9.00
N ILE A 106 -4.77 -4.47 8.82
CA ILE A 106 -4.95 -5.45 9.90
C ILE A 106 -3.60 -5.86 10.49
N HIS A 107 -2.61 -6.15 9.65
CA HIS A 107 -1.28 -6.54 10.13
C HIS A 107 -0.58 -5.42 10.92
N GLY A 108 -0.72 -4.16 10.46
CA GLY A 108 -0.23 -2.98 11.17
C GLY A 108 -0.86 -2.81 12.54
N ILE A 109 -2.18 -2.94 12.66
CA ILE A 109 -2.89 -2.80 13.94
C ILE A 109 -2.64 -3.98 14.87
N THR A 110 -2.57 -5.22 14.37
CA THR A 110 -2.46 -6.39 15.26
C THR A 110 -1.05 -6.63 15.78
N SER A 111 -0.01 -6.32 14.99
CA SER A 111 1.37 -6.63 15.36
C SER A 111 1.91 -6.00 16.66
N PRO A 112 1.52 -4.78 17.09
CA PRO A 112 1.95 -4.20 18.36
C PRO A 112 1.15 -4.68 19.57
N PHE A 113 -0.03 -5.28 19.38
CA PHE A 113 -0.96 -5.66 20.46
C PHE A 113 -0.89 -7.16 20.82
N SER A 114 -0.24 -7.97 19.98
CA SER A 114 -0.04 -9.40 20.22
C SER A 114 1.06 -9.74 21.23
N SER A 115 1.75 -8.77 21.83
CA SER A 115 2.82 -9.02 22.81
C SER A 115 2.36 -9.23 24.26
N ASN A 116 1.04 -9.37 24.50
CA ASN A 116 0.47 -9.57 25.84
C ASN A 116 -0.42 -10.82 25.97
N LEU A 117 -0.19 -11.87 25.17
CA LEU A 117 -0.73 -13.22 25.40
C LEU A 117 0.40 -14.26 25.49
#